data_AF-A0A2Z6RD32-F1
#
_entry.id   AF-A0A2Z6RD32-F1
#
_cell.length_a   1.000
_cell.length_b   1.000
_cell.length_c   1.000
_cell.angle_alpha   90.00
_cell.angle_beta   90.00
_cell.angle_gamma   90.00
#
_symmetry.space_group_name_H-M   'P 1'
#
loop_
_entity.id
_entity.type
_entity.pdbx_description
1 polymer ?
#
loop_
_entity_poly.entity_id
_entity_poly.type
_entity_poly.pdbx_seq_one_letter_code
_entity_poly.pdbx_strand_id
1 'polypeptide(L)'
;MLLSCFVLGTGTIFSIPLSEKVTIKKDEFSIKSLTIDILKKYIWERENDILKNLTNDASKLNLWHVNVEEVVDISNKDMKTIYKSLEEIK
;
A
#
# COMPACT_ATOMS: atom_id res chain seq x y z
N MET A 1 2.94 3.53 5.80
CA MET A 1 3.53 3.31 4.46
C MET A 1 2.41 3.03 3.47
N LEU A 2 2.60 3.31 2.18
CA LEU A 2 1.66 2.89 1.14
C LEU A 2 2.29 1.78 0.33
N LEU A 3 1.49 0.75 0.06
CA LEU A 3 1.86 -0.34 -0.82
C LEU A 3 1.17 -0.13 -2.17
N SER A 4 1.96 0.20 -3.19
CA SER A 4 1.48 0.34 -4.56
C SER A 4 1.55 -1.01 -5.26
N CYS A 5 0.39 -1.51 -5.67
CA CYS A 5 0.20 -2.84 -6.26
C CYS A 5 -0.16 -2.71 -7.75
N PHE A 6 0.55 -3.47 -8.59
CA PHE A 6 0.20 -3.65 -10.00
C PHE A 6 -0.22 -5.09 -10.28
N VAL A 7 -1.42 -5.26 -10.81
CA VAL A 7 -1.97 -6.58 -11.18
C VAL A 7 -1.75 -6.84 -12.66
N LEU A 8 -0.96 -7.87 -12.95
CA LEU A 8 -0.73 -8.37 -14.30
C LEU A 8 -2.01 -8.97 -14.89
N GLY A 9 -2.26 -8.70 -16.17
CA GLY A 9 -3.41 -9.20 -16.92
C GLY A 9 -4.52 -8.16 -17.10
N THR A 10 -4.71 -7.27 -16.12
CA THR A 10 -5.77 -6.23 -16.19
C THR A 10 -5.24 -4.81 -16.26
N GLY A 11 -3.95 -4.62 -15.99
CA GLY A 11 -3.33 -3.28 -15.99
C GLY A 11 -3.82 -2.42 -14.83
N THR A 12 -4.47 -3.01 -13.83
CA THR A 12 -5.03 -2.29 -12.68
C THR A 12 -3.93 -1.94 -11.69
N ILE A 13 -3.85 -0.67 -11.34
CA ILE A 13 -2.97 -0.13 -10.29
C ILE A 13 -3.86 0.31 -9.13
N PHE A 14 -3.51 -0.08 -7.91
CA PHE A 14 -4.14 0.44 -6.70
C PHE A 14 -3.11 0.55 -5.58
N SER A 15 -3.42 1.37 -4.58
CA SER A 15 -2.58 1.56 -3.40
C SER A 15 -3.35 1.18 -2.16
N ILE A 16 -2.72 0.41 -1.28
CA ILE A 16 -3.30 0.00 0.00
C ILE A 16 -2.41 0.49 1.15
N PRO A 17 -3.02 0.97 2.25
CA PRO A 17 -2.27 1.40 3.42
C PRO A 17 -1.61 0.20 4.09
N LEU A 18 -0.36 0.39 4.48
CA LEU A 18 0.45 -0.58 5.21
C LEU A 18 0.91 0.06 6.52
N SER A 19 0.37 -0.45 7.62
CA SER A 19 0.66 -0.07 9.00
C SER A 19 1.64 -1.05 9.64
N GLU A 20 2.22 -0.69 10.80
CA GLU A 20 3.16 -1.57 11.55
C GLU A 20 2.58 -2.96 11.85
N LYS A 21 1.25 -3.02 11.94
CA LYS A 21 0.47 -4.24 12.00
C LYS A 21 -0.59 -4.24 10.93
N VAL A 22 -0.87 -5.42 10.37
CA VAL A 22 -1.96 -5.65 9.41
C VAL A 22 -2.92 -6.69 9.99
N THR A 23 -4.22 -6.45 9.82
CA THR A 23 -5.26 -7.38 10.25
C THR A 23 -5.81 -8.10 9.03
N ILE A 24 -5.89 -9.42 9.10
CA ILE A 24 -6.48 -10.28 8.05
C ILE A 24 -7.52 -11.17 8.72
N LYS A 25 -8.80 -11.04 8.34
CA LYS A 25 -9.98 -11.73 8.90
C LYS A 25 -10.26 -11.58 10.41
N LYS A 26 -9.23 -11.45 11.24
CA LYS A 26 -9.17 -11.23 12.71
C LYS A 26 -7.75 -11.40 13.28
N ASP A 27 -6.82 -11.98 12.51
CA ASP A 27 -5.45 -12.19 12.95
C ASP A 27 -4.60 -10.94 12.68
N GLU A 28 -3.83 -10.51 13.68
CA GLU A 28 -2.85 -9.43 13.52
C GLU A 28 -1.48 -9.98 13.16
N PHE A 29 -0.87 -9.43 12.12
CA PHE A 29 0.49 -9.74 11.71
C PHE A 29 1.34 -8.48 11.78
N SER A 30 2.57 -8.61 12.31
CA SER A 30 3.55 -7.53 12.22
C SER A 30 4.04 -7.41 10.78
N ILE A 31 4.26 -6.17 10.35
CA ILE A 31 4.89 -5.87 9.06
C ILE A 31 6.28 -6.51 8.91
N LYS A 32 7.00 -6.70 10.03
CA LYS A 32 8.33 -7.31 10.04
C LYS A 32 8.30 -8.83 9.79
N SER A 33 7.14 -9.46 9.97
CA SER A 33 6.93 -10.90 9.78
C SER A 33 6.05 -11.23 8.58
N LEU A 34 5.73 -10.25 7.74
CA LEU A 34 4.86 -10.41 6.57
C LEU A 34 5.56 -11.29 5.52
N THR A 35 5.00 -12.47 5.27
CA THR A 35 5.38 -13.29 4.10
C THR A 35 4.59 -12.86 2.88
N ILE A 36 5.06 -13.24 1.69
CA ILE A 36 4.36 -12.96 0.42
C ILE A 36 2.92 -13.51 0.44
N ASP A 37 2.70 -14.69 1.02
CA ASP A 37 1.36 -15.29 1.11
C ASP A 37 0.42 -14.49 2.02
N ILE A 38 0.92 -13.98 3.14
CA ILE A 38 0.15 -13.13 4.05
C ILE A 38 -0.16 -11.80 3.35
N LEU A 39 0.79 -11.23 2.62
CA LEU A 39 0.60 -10.01 1.85
C LEU A 39 -0.48 -10.17 0.77
N LYS A 40 -0.48 -11.29 0.03
CA LYS A 40 -1.52 -11.60 -0.95
C LYS A 40 -2.91 -11.67 -0.31
N LYS A 41 -3.04 -12.31 0.85
CA LYS A 41 -4.29 -12.38 1.60
C LYS A 41 -4.76 -11.00 2.07
N TYR A 42 -3.83 -10.17 2.54
CA TYR A 42 -4.13 -8.81 2.97
C TYR A 42 -4.66 -7.93 1.81
N ILE A 43 -3.97 -7.97 0.67
CA ILE A 43 -4.40 -7.30 -0.58
C ILE A 43 -5.79 -7.79 -0.99
N TRP A 44 -5.99 -9.10 -0.97
CA TRP A 44 -7.25 -9.72 -1.35
C TRP A 44 -8.44 -9.22 -0.53
N GLU A 45 -8.29 -9.15 0.79
CA GLU A 45 -9.40 -8.71 1.67
C GLU A 45 -9.71 -7.23 1.53
N ARG A 46 -8.69 -6.38 1.33
CA ARG A 46 -8.85 -4.94 1.17
C ARG A 46 -9.52 -4.57 -0.15
N GLU A 47 -9.11 -5.22 -1.23
CA GLU A 47 -9.49 -4.84 -2.59
C GLU A 47 -10.30 -5.94 -3.28
N ASN A 48 -11.04 -6.74 -2.50
CA ASN A 48 -11.84 -7.85 -3.02
C ASN A 48 -12.80 -7.39 -4.11
N ASP A 49 -13.34 -6.18 -4.04
CA ASP A 49 -14.26 -5.67 -5.06
C ASP A 49 -13.58 -5.43 -6.42
N ILE A 50 -12.30 -5.04 -6.42
CA ILE A 50 -11.49 -4.89 -7.63
C ILE A 50 -11.02 -6.26 -8.11
N LEU A 51 -10.62 -7.13 -7.19
CA LEU A 51 -9.93 -8.39 -7.48
C LEU A 51 -10.86 -9.58 -7.77
N LYS A 52 -12.09 -9.60 -7.24
CA LYS A 52 -13.09 -10.67 -7.47
C LYS A 52 -13.46 -10.83 -8.94
N ASN A 53 -13.33 -9.76 -9.72
CA ASN A 53 -13.60 -9.79 -11.15
C ASN A 53 -12.44 -10.41 -11.94
N LEU A 54 -11.29 -10.65 -11.31
CA LEU A 54 -10.05 -11.11 -11.94
C LEU A 54 -9.77 -12.58 -11.67
N THR A 55 -10.04 -13.05 -10.45
CA THR A 55 -9.92 -14.44 -10.02
C THR A 55 -10.90 -14.68 -8.86
N ASN A 56 -11.20 -15.92 -8.50
CA ASN A 56 -11.98 -16.26 -7.30
C ASN A 56 -11.08 -16.70 -6.13
N ASP A 57 -9.76 -16.62 -6.31
CA ASP A 57 -8.78 -17.20 -5.40
C ASP A 57 -7.54 -16.29 -5.27
N ALA A 58 -7.25 -15.88 -4.03
CA ALA A 58 -6.12 -15.03 -3.67
C ALA A 58 -4.75 -15.66 -4.00
N SER A 59 -4.66 -17.00 -4.01
CA SER A 59 -3.41 -17.70 -4.34
C SER A 59 -3.01 -17.49 -5.80
N LYS A 60 -4.00 -17.28 -6.68
CA LYS A 60 -3.83 -17.03 -8.11
C LYS A 60 -3.50 -15.57 -8.43
N LEU A 61 -3.40 -14.71 -7.42
CA LEU A 61 -2.96 -13.34 -7.60
C LEU A 61 -1.48 -13.31 -7.96
N ASN A 62 -1.18 -12.97 -9.22
CA ASN A 62 0.18 -12.75 -9.71
C ASN A 62 0.54 -11.27 -9.54
N LEU A 63 1.09 -10.94 -8.37
CA LEU A 63 1.63 -9.61 -8.07
C LEU A 63 3.01 -9.48 -8.71
N TRP A 64 3.18 -8.51 -9.63
CA TRP A 64 4.44 -8.38 -10.37
C TRP A 64 5.39 -7.34 -9.77
N HIS A 65 4.82 -6.23 -9.28
CA HIS A 65 5.59 -5.16 -8.70
C HIS A 65 4.86 -4.60 -7.49
N VAL A 66 5.57 -4.60 -6.37
CA VAL A 66 5.09 -4.08 -5.09
C VAL A 66 6.10 -3.01 -4.69
N ASN A 67 5.76 -1.74 -4.89
CA ASN A 67 6.59 -0.63 -4.43
C ASN A 67 6.09 -0.18 -3.06
N VAL A 68 6.99 -0.13 -2.08
CA VAL A 68 6.69 0.37 -0.74
C VAL A 68 7.16 1.81 -0.68
N GLU A 69 6.24 2.76 -0.71
CA GLU A 69 6.57 4.17 -0.55
C GLU A 69 6.34 4.59 0.91
N GLU A 70 7.39 5.13 1.53
CA GLU A 70 7.28 5.82 2.81
C GLU A 70 6.60 7.17 2.56
N VAL A 71 5.32 7.24 2.94
CA VAL A 71 4.60 8.51 2.97
C VAL A 71 5.13 9.28 4.17
N VAL A 72 6.01 10.24 3.92
CA VAL A 72 6.41 11.22 4.93
C VAL A 72 5.24 12.18 5.12
N ASP A 73 4.58 12.07 6.26
CA ASP A 73 3.49 12.97 6.65
C ASP A 73 4.10 14.35 6.94
N ILE A 74 4.07 15.25 5.97
CA ILE A 74 4.58 16.62 6.14
C ILE A 74 3.63 17.32 7.10
N SER A 75 4.03 17.44 8.37
CA SER A 75 3.26 18.17 9.35
C SER A 75 3.04 19.61 8.87
N ASN A 76 1.86 20.19 9.10
CA ASN A 76 1.51 21.56 8.69
C ASN A 76 2.52 22.63 9.18
N LYS A 77 3.31 22.30 10.21
CA LYS A 77 4.37 23.16 10.75
C LYS A 77 5.59 23.24 9.82
N ASP A 78 5.88 22.16 9.08
CA ASP A 78 7.00 22.07 8.15
C ASP A 78 6.70 22.73 6.81
N MET A 79 5.42 22.76 6.37
CA MET A 79 5.00 23.52 5.19
C MET A 79 5.32 25.02 5.32
N LYS A 80 5.08 25.63 6.49
CA LYS A 80 5.33 27.07 6.71
C LYS A 80 6.82 27.43 6.59
N THR A 81 7.70 26.50 6.94
CA THR A 81 9.16 26.68 6.84
C THR A 81 9.65 26.53 5.41
N ILE A 82 9.06 25.62 4.63
CA ILE A 82 9.38 25.43 3.21
C ILE A 82 8.97 26.67 2.39
N TYR A 83 7.75 27.21 2.60
CA TYR A 83 7.32 28.42 1.90
C TYR A 83 8.19 29.64 2.22
N LYS A 84 8.60 29.80 3.49
CA LYS A 84 9.50 30.90 3.88
C LYS A 84 10.88 30.78 3.22
N SER A 85 11.40 29.56 3.10
CA SER A 85 12.69 29.31 2.43
C SER A 85 12.63 29.53 0.92
N LEU A 86 11.45 29.43 0.29
CA LEU A 86 11.25 29.71 -1.13
C LEU A 86 11.07 31.21 -1.43
N GLU A 87 10.56 32.00 -0.49
CA GLU A 87 10.47 33.47 -0.63
C GLU A 87 11.82 34.18 -0.44
N GLU A 88 12.74 33.63 0.36
CA GLU A 88 14.08 34.19 0.57
C GLU A 88 15.06 33.94 -0.60
N ILE A 89 14.65 33.20 -1.64
CA ILE A 89 15.43 32.90 -2.85
C ILE A 89 15.01 33.79 -4.05
N LYS A 90 14.07 34.73 -3.86
CA LYS A 90 13.74 35.78 -4.85
C LYS A 90 14.42 37.09 -4.50
#